data_AF-A0A7Y6X7V4-F1
#
_entry.id   AF-A0A7Y6X7V4-F1
#
_cell.length_a   1.000
_cell.length_b   1.000
_cell.length_c   1.000
_cell.angle_alpha   90.00
_cell.angle_beta   90.00
_cell.angle_gamma   90.00
#
_symmetry.space_group_name_H-M   'P 1'
#
loop_
_entity.id
_entity.type
_entity.pdbx_description
1 polymer ?
#
loop_
_entity_poly.entity_id
_entity_poly.type
_entity_poly.pdbx_seq_one_letter_code
_entity_poly.pdbx_strand_id
1 'polypeptide(L)'
;MTPDTTRHAPMCRLNRGLGLYGVLALTFAALCWPSQAQAQAWSLTTAQRQAFLQYYAPVVLKRGNGNDGRHGYDWVTNFDFDRDGNFSNNKLNWKQIPQYIDASRTGPSAWSGWRVRPTLYTSLIEFMDGGKNLVLIYHVYHALDKNAAGDYQLHDWERVEMLVQNVVGNPGSGETVAYAVVTQHKRNVVRRAGHVDLNFMQTATGKHLLIWQAEWSDKLAAAHGQELRFCTDPYSFFAGRMASAGKAEAGVNNDGKKNVHYAFVPEGSADAVAAFGAQALTYATADALASRYDNGKTVTWPNVKRITYELQDLADILPTHWQYGGYATHWKDTSPIDFWLESPIVNEAGQAEVSAGMQRFFPQTRDIENEDDREGYIAKKWLLGTFELNDSASDFGGGGSSEFHDNAYASSVADSRGRTRASASGYGTSPGTFWWQHDYFVHTGFTDSKDGVEHGFWLPGAWYSPTNGGFDGRWVQLFDDRPGLESGQR
;
A
#
# COMPACT_ATOMS: atom_id res chain seq x y z
N MET A 1 84.50 -36.31 -31.96
CA MET A 1 84.62 -35.01 -31.26
C MET A 1 83.63 -34.06 -31.90
N THR A 2 82.81 -33.47 -31.04
CA THR A 2 81.88 -32.33 -31.23
C THR A 2 82.28 -31.30 -32.32
N PRO A 3 81.36 -30.43 -32.79
CA PRO A 3 79.97 -30.67 -33.16
C PRO A 3 79.48 -29.84 -34.40
N ASP A 4 78.27 -30.23 -34.80
CA ASP A 4 77.15 -29.54 -35.47
C ASP A 4 77.02 -28.00 -35.37
N THR A 5 76.48 -27.35 -36.41
CA THR A 5 75.47 -26.25 -36.28
C THR A 5 74.85 -25.81 -37.62
N THR A 6 73.64 -26.34 -37.80
CA THR A 6 72.39 -25.75 -38.33
C THR A 6 72.31 -24.27 -38.74
N ARG A 7 71.67 -24.04 -39.89
CA ARG A 7 71.11 -22.77 -40.36
C ARG A 7 69.85 -22.40 -39.56
N HIS A 8 69.79 -21.18 -39.03
CA HIS A 8 68.56 -20.58 -38.49
C HIS A 8 68.05 -19.42 -39.34
N ALA A 9 66.73 -19.32 -39.38
CA ALA A 9 65.88 -18.33 -40.06
C ALA A 9 66.10 -16.88 -39.56
N PRO A 10 65.67 -15.84 -40.33
CA PRO A 10 65.79 -14.46 -39.89
C PRO A 10 64.75 -14.15 -38.79
N MET A 11 65.26 -13.78 -37.61
CA MET A 11 64.47 -13.15 -36.55
C MET A 11 64.15 -11.70 -36.92
N CYS A 12 62.85 -11.39 -37.04
CA CYS A 12 62.33 -10.03 -36.95
C CYS A 12 62.62 -9.49 -35.53
N ARG A 13 63.57 -8.56 -35.41
CA ARG A 13 63.79 -7.79 -34.18
C ARG A 13 62.79 -6.64 -34.11
N LEU A 14 61.67 -6.86 -33.41
CA LEU A 14 60.93 -5.76 -32.78
C LEU A 14 61.68 -5.36 -31.51
N ASN A 15 62.31 -4.20 -31.52
CA ASN A 15 62.74 -3.56 -30.28
C ASN A 15 62.74 -2.05 -30.46
N ARG A 16 61.82 -1.37 -29.75
CA ARG A 16 62.10 -0.21 -28.87
C ARG A 16 60.85 0.64 -28.66
N GLY A 17 60.36 0.60 -27.41
CA GLY A 17 59.89 1.76 -26.67
C GLY A 17 58.59 2.41 -27.13
N LEU A 18 57.50 2.07 -26.45
CA LEU A 18 56.44 3.05 -26.21
C LEU A 18 57.11 4.26 -25.52
N GLY A 19 57.40 5.30 -26.31
CA GLY A 19 57.92 6.55 -25.79
C GLY A 19 56.98 7.14 -24.75
N LEU A 20 57.47 8.09 -23.97
CA LEU A 20 56.74 8.79 -22.90
C LEU A 20 55.30 9.19 -23.31
N TYR A 21 55.12 9.56 -24.58
CA TYR A 21 53.82 9.91 -25.19
C TYR A 21 52.86 8.73 -25.39
N GLY A 22 53.35 7.53 -25.68
CA GLY A 22 52.54 6.31 -25.78
C GLY A 22 52.04 5.84 -24.41
N VAL A 23 52.87 5.99 -23.36
CA VAL A 23 52.44 5.75 -21.98
C VAL A 23 51.43 6.82 -21.54
N LEU A 24 51.67 8.10 -21.83
CA LEU A 24 50.72 9.17 -21.51
C LEU A 24 49.37 9.00 -22.22
N ALA A 25 49.37 8.59 -23.50
CA ALA A 25 48.14 8.35 -24.27
C ALA A 25 47.34 7.15 -23.75
N LEU A 26 48.01 6.08 -23.33
CA LEU A 26 47.35 4.94 -22.66
C LEU A 26 46.80 5.33 -21.28
N THR A 27 47.49 6.21 -20.54
CA THR A 27 47.03 6.68 -19.24
C THR A 27 45.84 7.65 -19.39
N PHE A 28 45.84 8.53 -20.40
CA PHE A 28 44.70 9.40 -20.72
C PHE A 28 43.50 8.62 -21.27
N ALA A 29 43.72 7.59 -22.09
CA ALA A 29 42.65 6.69 -22.53
C ALA A 29 42.03 5.89 -21.38
N ALA A 30 42.84 5.50 -20.38
CA ALA A 30 42.36 4.85 -19.16
C ALA A 30 41.61 5.80 -18.21
N LEU A 31 41.96 7.10 -18.20
CA LEU A 31 41.31 8.14 -17.39
C LEU A 31 40.05 8.74 -18.06
N CYS A 32 39.87 8.53 -19.37
CA CYS A 32 38.69 8.99 -20.12
C CYS A 32 37.65 7.88 -20.35
N TRP A 33 37.85 6.68 -19.78
CA TRP A 33 36.74 5.74 -19.65
C TRP A 33 35.72 6.38 -18.71
N PRO A 34 34.44 6.53 -19.11
CA PRO A 34 33.42 6.89 -18.15
C PRO A 34 33.34 5.75 -17.15
N SER A 35 34.03 5.88 -16.02
CA SER A 35 33.56 5.24 -14.81
C SER A 35 32.21 5.89 -14.56
N GLN A 36 31.13 5.24 -14.99
CA GLN A 36 29.87 5.45 -14.30
C GLN A 36 30.23 5.26 -12.83
N ALA A 37 30.18 6.35 -12.05
CA ALA A 37 30.14 6.23 -10.62
C ALA A 37 28.86 5.44 -10.34
N GLN A 38 28.97 4.11 -10.32
CA GLN A 38 27.92 3.26 -9.80
C GLN A 38 27.90 3.60 -8.33
N ALA A 39 26.98 4.49 -7.95
CA ALA A 39 26.60 4.63 -6.56
C ALA A 39 26.40 3.20 -6.06
N GLN A 40 27.18 2.81 -5.06
CA GLN A 40 27.10 1.47 -4.49
C GLN A 40 25.62 1.22 -4.18
N ALA A 41 25.06 0.15 -4.74
CA ALA A 41 23.71 -0.25 -4.40
C ALA A 41 23.69 -0.50 -2.89
N TRP A 42 23.07 0.43 -2.17
CA TRP A 42 22.84 0.35 -0.74
C TRP A 42 21.36 0.05 -0.54
N SER A 43 21.01 -0.54 0.58
CA SER A 43 19.63 -0.84 0.93
C SER A 43 19.29 -0.14 2.24
N LEU A 44 18.06 0.33 2.38
CA LEU A 44 17.60 0.91 3.63
C LEU A 44 17.68 -0.13 4.76
N THR A 45 17.94 0.31 5.99
CA THR A 45 17.74 -0.56 7.15
C THR A 45 16.24 -0.72 7.43
N THR A 46 15.86 -1.74 8.21
CA THR A 46 14.47 -1.90 8.69
C THR A 46 13.94 -0.63 9.36
N ALA A 47 14.74 -0.01 10.24
CA ALA A 47 14.37 1.24 10.90
C ALA A 47 14.13 2.39 9.91
N GLN A 48 14.92 2.49 8.84
CA GLN A 48 14.72 3.51 7.82
C GLN A 48 13.44 3.25 7.01
N ARG A 49 13.12 2.00 6.69
CA ARG A 49 11.88 1.63 5.98
C ARG A 49 10.66 1.97 6.83
N GLN A 50 10.68 1.59 8.11
CA GLN A 50 9.64 1.96 9.07
C GLN A 50 9.48 3.49 9.16
N ALA A 51 10.61 4.23 9.21
CA ALA A 51 10.60 5.68 9.26
C ALA A 51 9.96 6.30 8.00
N PHE A 52 10.26 5.80 6.79
CA PHE A 52 9.60 6.26 5.56
C PHE A 52 8.09 6.00 5.58
N LEU A 53 7.68 4.81 6.00
CA LEU A 53 6.27 4.45 6.10
C LEU A 53 5.53 5.36 7.11
N GLN A 54 6.12 5.62 8.27
CA GLN A 54 5.57 6.53 9.29
C GLN A 54 5.53 7.99 8.81
N TYR A 55 6.63 8.48 8.20
CA TYR A 55 6.78 9.87 7.78
C TYR A 55 5.75 10.25 6.69
N TYR A 56 5.44 9.32 5.78
CA TYR A 56 4.48 9.54 4.70
C TYR A 56 3.07 9.02 4.98
N ALA A 57 2.82 8.37 6.12
CA ALA A 57 1.51 7.79 6.44
C ALA A 57 0.38 8.84 6.30
N PRO A 58 -0.74 8.56 5.61
CA PRO A 58 -1.74 9.57 5.26
C PRO A 58 -2.56 10.04 6.47
N VAL A 59 -3.04 11.28 6.46
CA VAL A 59 -4.15 11.68 7.33
C VAL A 59 -5.45 11.43 6.58
N VAL A 60 -6.33 10.62 7.17
CA VAL A 60 -7.62 10.27 6.55
C VAL A 60 -8.73 11.02 7.26
N LEU A 61 -9.28 12.02 6.58
CA LEU A 61 -10.49 12.73 7.00
C LEU A 61 -11.69 11.92 6.53
N LYS A 62 -12.56 11.53 7.46
CA LYS A 62 -13.62 10.59 7.14
C LYS A 62 -14.99 11.13 7.50
N ARG A 63 -15.95 10.84 6.65
CA ARG A 63 -17.37 10.98 6.96
C ARG A 63 -17.85 9.81 7.82
N GLY A 64 -18.65 10.07 8.84
CA GLY A 64 -19.36 9.05 9.62
C GLY A 64 -20.76 8.76 9.05
N ASN A 65 -21.35 7.63 9.44
CA ASN A 65 -22.72 7.26 9.09
C ASN A 65 -23.45 6.63 10.28
N GLY A 66 -23.67 7.44 11.31
CA GLY A 66 -24.30 7.00 12.55
C GLY A 66 -25.68 7.59 12.69
N ASN A 67 -26.71 6.79 12.44
CA ASN A 67 -28.06 7.23 12.76
C ASN A 67 -28.21 7.23 14.28
N ASP A 68 -28.73 8.33 14.83
CA ASP A 68 -29.01 8.48 16.25
C ASP A 68 -30.02 7.40 16.66
N GLY A 69 -29.55 6.35 17.35
CA GLY A 69 -30.36 5.20 17.77
C GLY A 69 -30.23 3.91 16.93
N ARG A 70 -29.47 3.88 15.83
CA ARG A 70 -29.05 2.63 15.17
C ARG A 70 -27.59 2.32 15.47
N HIS A 71 -27.41 1.67 16.60
CA HIS A 71 -26.19 0.98 17.00
C HIS A 71 -25.64 0.09 15.85
N GLY A 72 -24.33 0.20 15.53
CA GLY A 72 -23.64 -0.64 14.54
C GLY A 72 -23.29 0.00 13.19
N TYR A 73 -23.83 1.18 12.87
CA TYR A 73 -23.55 1.87 11.59
C TYR A 73 -22.40 2.88 11.67
N ASP A 74 -22.14 3.39 12.87
CA ASP A 74 -21.03 4.29 13.12
C ASP A 74 -20.43 4.04 14.48
N TRP A 75 -19.15 3.67 14.45
CA TRP A 75 -18.27 3.74 15.61
C TRP A 75 -16.87 3.33 15.24
N VAL A 76 -16.36 4.07 14.26
CA VAL A 76 -14.99 4.04 13.80
C VAL A 76 -14.79 2.93 12.75
N THR A 77 -14.00 3.19 11.73
CA THR A 77 -13.78 2.31 10.58
C THR A 77 -12.28 2.22 10.34
N ASN A 78 -11.83 1.13 9.72
CA ASN A 78 -10.43 0.74 9.44
C ASN A 78 -9.88 -0.21 10.49
N PHE A 79 -10.33 -1.48 10.51
CA PHE A 79 -10.02 -2.39 11.62
C PHE A 79 -9.75 -3.80 11.19
N ASP A 80 -8.66 -4.37 11.72
CA ASP A 80 -8.46 -5.81 11.93
C ASP A 80 -9.65 -6.37 12.72
N PHE A 81 -10.64 -6.90 11.99
CA PHE A 81 -11.87 -7.39 12.57
C PHE A 81 -11.72 -8.87 12.84
N ASP A 82 -11.85 -9.19 14.12
CA ASP A 82 -11.97 -10.53 14.66
C ASP A 82 -10.72 -11.41 14.54
N ARG A 83 -9.96 -11.47 15.64
CA ARG A 83 -8.94 -12.51 15.86
C ARG A 83 -9.52 -13.74 16.55
N ASP A 84 -10.84 -13.93 16.55
CA ASP A 84 -11.43 -15.25 16.83
C ASP A 84 -11.05 -16.29 15.77
N GLY A 85 -10.40 -15.84 14.68
CA GLY A 85 -9.97 -16.67 13.58
C GLY A 85 -11.16 -17.09 12.73
N ASN A 86 -12.23 -16.29 12.67
CA ASN A 86 -13.42 -16.52 11.88
C ASN A 86 -14.01 -15.33 11.11
N PHE A 87 -13.34 -14.88 10.05
CA PHE A 87 -13.87 -13.77 9.25
C PHE A 87 -15.24 -13.95 8.60
N SER A 88 -15.74 -15.19 8.48
CA SER A 88 -17.02 -15.45 7.82
C SER A 88 -18.24 -14.93 8.60
N ASN A 89 -18.07 -14.65 9.89
CA ASN A 89 -19.12 -14.11 10.76
C ASN A 89 -19.01 -12.58 10.92
N ASN A 90 -18.02 -11.91 10.30
CA ASN A 90 -17.68 -10.50 10.55
C ASN A 90 -18.88 -9.57 10.40
N LYS A 91 -19.79 -9.88 9.48
CA LYS A 91 -20.99 -9.09 9.16
C LYS A 91 -22.04 -9.18 10.27
N LEU A 92 -22.28 -10.41 10.75
CA LEU A 92 -23.19 -10.68 11.88
C LEU A 92 -22.69 -9.94 13.11
N ASN A 93 -21.38 -10.04 13.32
CA ASN A 93 -20.63 -9.45 14.40
C ASN A 93 -20.64 -7.90 14.32
N TRP A 94 -20.40 -7.33 13.13
CA TRP A 94 -20.37 -5.88 12.94
C TRP A 94 -21.66 -5.18 13.39
N LYS A 95 -22.81 -5.83 13.17
CA LYS A 95 -24.13 -5.32 13.57
C LYS A 95 -24.32 -5.26 15.10
N GLN A 96 -23.51 -5.99 15.87
CA GLN A 96 -23.66 -6.16 17.32
C GLN A 96 -22.52 -5.57 18.14
N ILE A 97 -21.60 -4.84 17.52
CA ILE A 97 -20.38 -4.39 18.19
C ILE A 97 -20.65 -3.69 19.57
N PRO A 98 -21.77 -2.96 19.90
CA PRO A 98 -21.92 -2.30 21.22
C PRO A 98 -21.96 -3.31 22.34
N GLN A 99 -22.61 -4.44 22.08
CA GLN A 99 -22.66 -5.56 23.01
C GLN A 99 -21.25 -6.13 23.24
N TYR A 100 -20.40 -6.14 22.22
CA TYR A 100 -19.04 -6.64 22.33
C TYR A 100 -18.13 -5.68 23.07
N ILE A 101 -18.15 -4.38 22.77
CA ILE A 101 -17.38 -3.40 23.54
C ILE A 101 -17.80 -3.40 25.00
N ASP A 102 -19.10 -3.45 25.30
CA ASP A 102 -19.57 -3.52 26.67
C ASP A 102 -19.15 -4.82 27.36
N ALA A 103 -19.27 -5.97 26.68
CA ALA A 103 -18.85 -7.25 27.22
C ALA A 103 -17.34 -7.30 27.47
N SER A 104 -16.51 -6.72 26.61
CA SER A 104 -15.06 -6.67 26.77
C SER A 104 -14.62 -5.74 27.90
N ARG A 105 -15.40 -4.71 28.24
CA ARG A 105 -15.14 -3.82 29.40
C ARG A 105 -15.34 -4.51 30.75
N THR A 106 -16.29 -5.45 30.83
CA THR A 106 -16.77 -6.00 32.12
C THR A 106 -16.03 -7.24 32.63
N GLY A 107 -15.02 -7.73 31.90
CA GLY A 107 -14.20 -8.89 32.29
C GLY A 107 -14.25 -10.03 31.27
N PRO A 108 -13.88 -11.27 31.67
CA PRO A 108 -13.82 -12.40 30.75
C PRO A 108 -15.17 -12.66 30.09
N SER A 109 -15.20 -12.56 28.77
CA SER A 109 -16.35 -12.88 27.92
C SER A 109 -15.86 -13.57 26.65
N ALA A 110 -16.79 -14.16 25.88
CA ALA A 110 -16.48 -14.71 24.57
C ALA A 110 -15.85 -13.67 23.61
N TRP A 111 -16.03 -12.38 23.91
CA TRP A 111 -15.58 -11.22 23.14
C TRP A 111 -14.30 -10.58 23.72
N SER A 112 -13.69 -11.19 24.74
CA SER A 112 -12.49 -10.67 25.40
C SER A 112 -11.25 -10.62 24.50
N GLY A 113 -11.26 -11.29 23.34
CA GLY A 113 -10.22 -11.21 22.30
C GLY A 113 -10.46 -10.13 21.23
N TRP A 114 -11.65 -9.54 21.19
CA TRP A 114 -12.02 -8.58 20.13
C TRP A 114 -11.32 -7.26 20.32
N ARG A 115 -10.78 -6.61 19.29
CA ARG A 115 -10.16 -5.29 19.49
C ARG A 115 -10.60 -4.35 18.40
N VAL A 116 -10.67 -3.07 18.74
CA VAL A 116 -10.95 -1.98 17.80
C VAL A 116 -9.67 -1.17 17.66
N ARG A 117 -8.78 -1.63 16.75
CA ARG A 117 -7.44 -1.08 16.49
C ARG A 117 -7.35 -0.41 15.12
N PRO A 118 -7.38 0.94 15.03
CA PRO A 118 -7.41 1.56 13.72
C PRO A 118 -6.10 1.25 13.02
N THR A 119 -6.14 0.55 11.88
CA THR A 119 -4.94 0.01 11.23
C THR A 119 -4.93 0.39 9.76
N LEU A 120 -3.75 0.82 9.28
CA LEU A 120 -3.42 0.78 7.87
C LEU A 120 -2.39 -0.32 7.61
N TYR A 121 -2.74 -1.27 6.76
CA TYR A 121 -1.83 -2.33 6.35
C TYR A 121 -0.89 -1.80 5.28
N THR A 122 0.40 -1.87 5.55
CA THR A 122 1.40 -1.18 4.77
C THR A 122 2.45 -2.13 4.22
N SER A 123 3.06 -1.71 3.12
CA SER A 123 4.27 -2.32 2.59
C SER A 123 5.06 -1.24 1.88
N LEU A 124 6.35 -1.52 1.69
CA LEU A 124 7.26 -0.65 0.97
C LEU A 124 8.02 -1.48 -0.06
N ILE A 125 8.08 -0.97 -1.29
CA ILE A 125 8.87 -1.54 -2.39
C ILE A 125 10.05 -0.60 -2.63
N GLU A 126 11.26 -1.09 -2.37
CA GLU A 126 12.51 -0.37 -2.58
C GLU A 126 13.14 -0.86 -3.88
N PHE A 127 13.51 0.05 -4.77
CA PHE A 127 14.14 -0.31 -6.05
C PHE A 127 15.03 0.81 -6.58
N MET A 128 15.87 0.45 -7.55
CA MET A 128 16.78 1.37 -8.24
C MET A 128 16.24 1.70 -9.64
N ASP A 129 16.12 2.99 -9.95
CA ASP A 129 15.82 3.50 -11.30
C ASP A 129 16.33 4.94 -11.45
N GLY A 130 17.54 5.12 -12.01
CA GLY A 130 18.25 6.41 -12.04
C GLY A 130 18.69 6.95 -10.66
N GLY A 131 18.21 6.32 -9.59
CA GLY A 131 18.43 6.62 -8.17
C GLY A 131 17.60 5.64 -7.33
N LYS A 132 17.65 5.74 -6.00
CA LYS A 132 16.80 4.93 -5.13
C LYS A 132 15.39 5.51 -5.05
N ASN A 133 14.39 4.67 -5.23
CA ASN A 133 12.98 5.02 -5.19
C ASN A 133 12.22 4.07 -4.28
N LEU A 134 11.11 4.54 -3.73
CA LEU A 134 10.20 3.77 -2.90
C LEU A 134 8.79 3.86 -3.47
N VAL A 135 8.10 2.73 -3.57
CA VAL A 135 6.63 2.74 -3.56
C VAL A 135 6.17 2.47 -2.14
N LEU A 136 5.47 3.43 -1.55
CA LEU A 136 4.86 3.32 -0.23
C LEU A 136 3.39 3.00 -0.41
N ILE A 137 2.93 1.92 0.20
CA ILE A 137 1.56 1.44 0.01
C ILE A 137 0.89 1.36 1.38
N TYR A 138 -0.32 1.89 1.48
CA TYR A 138 -1.16 1.87 2.68
C TYR A 138 -2.55 1.40 2.30
N HIS A 139 -3.04 0.38 2.96
CA HIS A 139 -4.36 -0.19 2.71
C HIS A 139 -5.28 0.06 3.88
N VAL A 140 -6.48 0.45 3.53
CA VAL A 140 -7.58 0.70 4.44
C VAL A 140 -8.53 -0.50 4.33
N TYR A 141 -8.69 -1.24 5.42
CA TYR A 141 -9.55 -2.42 5.45
C TYR A 141 -10.90 -2.11 6.13
N HIS A 142 -11.97 -2.51 5.48
CA HIS A 142 -13.32 -2.44 6.02
C HIS A 142 -13.87 -3.84 6.17
N ALA A 143 -14.26 -4.20 7.40
CA ALA A 143 -14.89 -5.47 7.67
C ALA A 143 -16.26 -5.61 6.99
N LEU A 144 -16.92 -4.48 6.78
CA LEU A 144 -18.27 -4.39 6.22
C LEU A 144 -18.34 -3.25 5.20
N ASP A 145 -18.91 -3.54 4.05
CA ASP A 145 -19.32 -2.58 3.03
C ASP A 145 -20.78 -2.83 2.60
N LYS A 146 -21.33 -1.94 1.78
CA LYS A 146 -22.69 -2.02 1.23
C LYS A 146 -22.64 -1.83 -0.28
N ASN A 147 -23.18 -2.80 -1.02
CA ASN A 147 -23.27 -2.70 -2.47
C ASN A 147 -24.34 -1.68 -2.91
N ALA A 148 -24.40 -1.39 -4.21
CA ALA A 148 -25.36 -0.44 -4.77
C ALA A 148 -26.84 -0.86 -4.63
N ALA A 149 -27.13 -2.16 -4.47
CA ALA A 149 -28.47 -2.68 -4.18
C ALA A 149 -28.86 -2.52 -2.69
N GLY A 150 -27.87 -2.23 -1.86
CA GLY A 150 -28.00 -2.00 -0.44
C GLY A 150 -27.75 -3.22 0.43
N ASP A 151 -27.23 -4.31 -0.14
CA ASP A 151 -26.82 -5.50 0.59
C ASP A 151 -25.43 -5.30 1.18
N TYR A 152 -25.28 -5.81 2.40
CA TYR A 152 -24.00 -5.81 3.09
C TYR A 152 -23.06 -6.86 2.51
N GLN A 153 -21.81 -6.48 2.30
CA GLN A 153 -20.72 -7.34 1.87
C GLN A 153 -19.61 -7.32 2.91
N LEU A 154 -18.95 -8.44 3.09
CA LEU A 154 -17.73 -8.59 3.85
C LEU A 154 -16.52 -8.13 3.04
N HIS A 155 -15.50 -7.67 3.76
CA HIS A 155 -14.18 -7.33 3.23
C HIS A 155 -14.19 -6.31 2.08
N ASP A 156 -13.90 -5.08 2.41
CA ASP A 156 -13.52 -4.07 1.43
C ASP A 156 -12.14 -3.52 1.71
N TRP A 157 -11.43 -3.20 0.64
CA TRP A 157 -10.02 -2.82 0.66
C TRP A 157 -9.84 -1.61 -0.22
N GLU A 158 -9.44 -0.51 0.40
CA GLU A 158 -9.02 0.69 -0.30
C GLU A 158 -7.51 0.88 -0.11
N ARG A 159 -6.89 1.69 -0.95
CA ARG A 159 -5.44 1.85 -1.03
C ARG A 159 -5.05 3.29 -1.30
N VAL A 160 -4.01 3.73 -0.60
CA VAL A 160 -3.17 4.86 -0.95
C VAL A 160 -1.80 4.32 -1.38
N GLU A 161 -1.32 4.73 -2.53
CA GLU A 161 0.03 4.42 -3.02
C GLU A 161 0.78 5.72 -3.31
N MET A 162 2.07 5.80 -2.97
CA MET A 162 2.93 6.94 -3.29
C MET A 162 4.26 6.48 -3.86
N LEU A 163 4.67 7.06 -4.98
CA LEU A 163 6.03 6.93 -5.48
C LEU A 163 6.90 8.07 -4.91
N VAL A 164 7.91 7.72 -4.13
CA VAL A 164 8.90 8.63 -3.57
C VAL A 164 10.24 8.39 -4.29
N GLN A 165 10.81 9.45 -4.84
CA GLN A 165 12.03 9.40 -5.65
C GLN A 165 13.22 10.05 -4.96
N ASN A 166 14.42 9.63 -5.36
CA ASN A 166 15.70 10.18 -4.90
C ASN A 166 15.91 10.01 -3.39
N VAL A 167 15.57 8.83 -2.88
CA VAL A 167 15.68 8.52 -1.45
C VAL A 167 17.14 8.37 -1.03
N VAL A 168 17.50 9.06 0.06
CA VAL A 168 18.81 8.99 0.70
C VAL A 168 18.64 8.94 2.21
N GLY A 169 19.11 7.86 2.85
CA GLY A 169 19.10 7.76 4.32
C GLY A 169 17.70 7.80 4.94
N ASN A 170 17.45 8.79 5.80
CA ASN A 170 16.18 8.97 6.52
C ASN A 170 15.21 9.84 5.72
N PRO A 171 13.88 9.73 5.92
CA PRO A 171 12.91 10.60 5.26
C PRO A 171 13.11 12.09 5.60
N GLY A 172 12.63 12.96 4.73
CA GLY A 172 12.77 14.42 4.83
C GLY A 172 14.13 14.96 4.39
N SER A 173 14.98 14.14 3.77
CA SER A 173 16.38 14.45 3.46
C SER A 173 16.62 14.87 2.00
N GLY A 174 15.57 15.24 1.28
CA GLY A 174 15.64 15.76 -0.11
C GLY A 174 14.92 14.89 -1.14
N GLU A 175 14.28 13.80 -0.71
CA GLU A 175 13.42 13.00 -1.57
C GLU A 175 12.14 13.75 -1.98
N THR A 176 11.51 13.31 -3.07
CA THR A 176 10.31 13.96 -3.61
C THR A 176 9.22 12.94 -3.91
N VAL A 177 7.97 13.25 -3.55
CA VAL A 177 6.81 12.47 -3.98
C VAL A 177 6.51 12.80 -5.44
N ALA A 178 6.67 11.82 -6.33
CA ALA A 178 6.44 11.95 -7.77
C ALA A 178 4.95 11.91 -8.12
N TYR A 179 4.20 11.02 -7.46
CA TYR A 179 2.76 10.95 -7.53
C TYR A 179 2.19 10.22 -6.31
N ALA A 180 0.89 10.36 -6.11
CA ALA A 180 0.07 9.53 -5.27
C ALA A 180 -1.10 8.95 -6.07
N VAL A 181 -1.56 7.76 -5.70
CA VAL A 181 -2.74 7.08 -6.24
C VAL A 181 -3.66 6.73 -5.09
N VAL A 182 -4.96 6.94 -5.27
CA VAL A 182 -5.98 6.40 -4.36
C VAL A 182 -6.99 5.56 -5.12
N THR A 183 -7.45 4.50 -4.49
CA THR A 183 -8.57 3.72 -5.02
C THR A 183 -9.87 4.47 -4.82
N GLN A 184 -10.70 4.41 -5.87
CA GLN A 184 -12.05 4.95 -5.85
C GLN A 184 -12.95 3.92 -6.53
N HIS A 185 -13.49 2.98 -5.76
CA HIS A 185 -14.08 1.75 -6.29
C HIS A 185 -13.06 1.00 -7.16
N LYS A 186 -13.46 0.70 -8.38
CA LYS A 186 -12.64 0.02 -9.37
C LYS A 186 -11.60 0.95 -10.04
N ARG A 187 -11.62 2.27 -9.76
CA ARG A 187 -10.68 3.26 -10.34
C ARG A 187 -9.45 3.43 -9.47
N ASN A 188 -8.36 3.86 -10.08
CA ASN A 188 -7.13 4.24 -9.37
C ASN A 188 -6.76 5.66 -9.78
N VAL A 189 -7.25 6.63 -9.01
CA VAL A 189 -7.13 8.04 -9.34
C VAL A 189 -5.72 8.52 -8.98
N VAL A 190 -5.00 9.08 -9.95
CA VAL A 190 -3.62 9.55 -9.76
C VAL A 190 -3.55 11.07 -9.61
N ARG A 191 -2.64 11.54 -8.76
CA ARG A 191 -2.25 12.94 -8.64
C ARG A 191 -0.73 13.05 -8.61
N ARG A 192 -0.18 13.75 -9.59
CA ARG A 192 1.27 13.92 -9.75
C ARG A 192 1.80 15.12 -8.98
N ALA A 193 3.10 15.15 -8.76
CA ALA A 193 3.80 16.29 -8.19
C ALA A 193 3.40 17.59 -8.91
N GLY A 194 3.05 18.62 -8.13
CA GLY A 194 2.58 19.91 -8.65
C GLY A 194 1.09 19.98 -8.95
N HIS A 195 0.33 18.88 -8.85
CA HIS A 195 -1.13 18.93 -8.97
C HIS A 195 -1.76 19.66 -7.76
N VAL A 196 -2.76 20.51 -8.00
CA VAL A 196 -3.41 21.34 -6.97
C VAL A 196 -4.16 20.53 -5.90
N ASP A 197 -4.73 19.38 -6.29
CA ASP A 197 -5.36 18.43 -5.36
C ASP A 197 -4.37 17.56 -4.56
N LEU A 198 -3.06 17.61 -4.85
CA LEU A 198 -2.08 16.78 -4.14
C LEU A 198 -1.58 17.51 -2.88
N ASN A 199 -2.41 17.49 -1.83
CA ASN A 199 -2.15 18.23 -0.60
C ASN A 199 -1.58 17.35 0.51
N PHE A 200 -0.58 17.89 1.21
CA PHE A 200 0.05 17.25 2.37
C PHE A 200 -0.08 18.12 3.61
N MET A 201 -0.22 17.48 4.77
CA MET A 201 0.15 18.06 6.06
C MET A 201 1.65 17.87 6.27
N GLN A 202 2.39 18.96 6.28
CA GLN A 202 3.81 18.96 6.60
C GLN A 202 4.00 19.27 8.08
N THR A 203 4.76 18.42 8.78
CA THR A 203 5.22 18.62 10.16
C THR A 203 6.75 18.45 10.21
N ALA A 204 7.36 18.59 11.39
CA ALA A 204 8.78 18.26 11.55
C ALA A 204 9.00 16.74 11.53
N THR A 205 8.00 15.96 11.95
CA THR A 205 8.05 14.49 11.97
C THR A 205 7.45 13.80 10.73
N GLY A 206 6.90 14.53 9.76
CA GLY A 206 6.15 13.90 8.68
C GLY A 206 5.70 14.80 7.52
N LYS A 207 5.27 14.13 6.45
CA LYS A 207 4.65 14.69 5.25
C LYS A 207 3.46 13.81 4.86
N HIS A 208 2.33 14.04 5.51
CA HIS A 208 1.16 13.17 5.47
C HIS A 208 0.21 13.59 4.36
N LEU A 209 -0.06 12.70 3.40
CA LEU A 209 -1.04 12.95 2.34
C LEU A 209 -2.44 13.15 2.96
N LEU A 210 -3.18 14.18 2.53
CA LEU A 210 -4.53 14.43 3.00
C LEU A 210 -5.54 13.74 2.09
N ILE A 211 -6.20 12.73 2.64
CA ILE A 211 -7.23 11.95 1.96
C ILE A 211 -8.57 12.17 2.64
N TRP A 212 -9.63 12.25 1.83
CA TRP A 212 -10.99 12.18 2.32
C TRP A 212 -11.55 10.79 2.02
N GLN A 213 -12.23 10.19 3.00
CA GLN A 213 -12.85 8.90 2.87
C GLN A 213 -14.37 9.03 2.98
N ALA A 214 -15.06 8.46 1.99
CA ALA A 214 -16.50 8.34 1.97
C ALA A 214 -16.99 7.35 3.04
N GLU A 215 -18.28 7.43 3.29
CA GLU A 215 -19.00 6.44 4.07
C GLU A 215 -20.35 6.22 3.39
N TRP A 216 -21.03 5.11 3.70
CA TRP A 216 -22.25 4.68 3.01
C TRP A 216 -23.23 5.84 2.77
N SER A 217 -23.80 5.89 1.58
CA SER A 217 -24.80 6.89 1.19
C SER A 217 -25.95 6.23 0.43
N ASP A 218 -27.18 6.47 0.89
CA ASP A 218 -28.39 6.04 0.19
C ASP A 218 -28.84 7.04 -0.90
N LYS A 219 -28.03 8.07 -1.17
CA LYS A 219 -28.33 9.08 -2.21
C LYS A 219 -27.84 8.61 -3.58
N LEU A 220 -28.71 8.71 -4.57
CA LEU A 220 -28.36 8.54 -5.99
C LEU A 220 -27.25 9.53 -6.39
N ALA A 221 -26.21 9.05 -7.08
CA ALA A 221 -25.05 9.82 -7.52
C ALA A 221 -24.23 10.48 -6.39
N ALA A 222 -24.22 9.88 -5.20
CA ALA A 222 -23.22 10.18 -4.19
C ALA A 222 -21.99 9.31 -4.39
N ALA A 223 -20.83 9.80 -3.91
CA ALA A 223 -19.66 8.97 -3.60
C ALA A 223 -20.10 7.64 -3.00
N HIS A 224 -19.67 6.51 -3.58
CA HIS A 224 -20.10 5.23 -3.02
C HIS A 224 -19.36 4.91 -1.70
N GLY A 225 -19.80 3.86 -1.01
CA GLY A 225 -19.22 3.47 0.29
C GLY A 225 -17.70 3.34 0.24
N GLN A 226 -17.05 3.74 1.33
CA GLN A 226 -15.62 3.59 1.64
C GLN A 226 -14.58 4.20 0.70
N GLU A 227 -14.95 4.65 -0.51
CA GLU A 227 -13.99 5.16 -1.49
C GLU A 227 -13.10 6.29 -0.94
N LEU A 228 -11.87 6.33 -1.47
CA LEU A 228 -10.91 7.37 -1.13
C LEU A 228 -10.89 8.45 -2.20
N ARG A 229 -10.64 9.67 -1.75
CA ARG A 229 -10.56 10.86 -2.59
C ARG A 229 -9.44 11.77 -2.10
N PHE A 230 -8.88 12.56 -3.01
CA PHE A 230 -7.91 13.57 -2.63
C PHE A 230 -8.60 14.77 -1.99
N CYS A 231 -8.06 15.24 -0.86
CA CYS A 231 -8.45 16.52 -0.30
C CYS A 231 -7.90 17.66 -1.18
N THR A 232 -8.80 18.52 -1.67
CA THR A 232 -8.42 19.70 -2.46
C THR A 232 -8.07 20.90 -1.60
N ASP A 233 -8.41 20.87 -0.31
CA ASP A 233 -7.98 21.89 0.65
C ASP A 233 -6.58 21.58 1.21
N PRO A 234 -5.71 22.59 1.33
CA PRO A 234 -4.42 22.44 2.00
C PRO A 234 -4.58 22.30 3.52
N TYR A 235 -3.58 21.76 4.20
CA TYR A 235 -3.60 21.62 5.66
C TYR A 235 -3.87 22.95 6.41
N SER A 236 -3.36 24.07 5.90
CA SER A 236 -3.58 25.39 6.50
C SER A 236 -5.06 25.78 6.60
N PHE A 237 -5.90 25.32 5.66
CA PHE A 237 -7.34 25.48 5.73
C PHE A 237 -7.91 24.70 6.93
N PHE A 238 -7.55 23.42 7.07
CA PHE A 238 -8.00 22.59 8.18
C PHE A 238 -7.51 23.11 9.53
N ALA A 239 -6.24 23.51 9.64
CA ALA A 239 -5.69 24.09 10.87
C ALA A 239 -6.45 25.36 11.30
N GLY A 240 -6.70 26.29 10.39
CA GLY A 240 -7.48 27.50 10.69
C GLY A 240 -8.93 27.21 11.07
N ARG A 241 -9.51 26.16 10.47
CA ARG A 241 -10.87 25.69 10.79
C ARG A 241 -10.95 24.89 12.09
N MET A 242 -9.90 24.20 12.51
CA MET A 242 -9.83 23.56 13.82
C MET A 242 -9.71 24.60 14.95
N ALA A 243 -9.02 25.71 14.68
CA ALA A 243 -8.89 26.84 15.61
C ALA A 243 -10.16 27.72 15.70
N SER A 244 -11.11 27.56 14.78
CA SER A 244 -12.39 28.29 14.77
C SER A 244 -13.55 27.31 14.89
N ALA A 245 -14.74 27.73 15.34
CA ALA A 245 -15.92 26.85 15.35
C ALA A 245 -16.51 26.64 13.92
N GLY A 246 -15.67 26.58 12.89
CA GLY A 246 -16.09 26.44 11.50
C GLY A 246 -16.69 25.06 11.21
N LYS A 247 -17.45 24.97 10.11
CA LYS A 247 -17.97 23.70 9.60
C LYS A 247 -16.84 22.71 9.33
N ALA A 248 -17.04 21.47 9.78
CA ALA A 248 -16.17 20.35 9.53
C ALA A 248 -16.46 19.77 8.14
N GLU A 249 -15.81 20.36 7.14
CA GLU A 249 -15.93 19.95 5.74
C GLU A 249 -14.55 19.94 5.09
N ALA A 250 -14.35 19.03 4.13
CA ALA A 250 -13.19 18.96 3.26
C ALA A 250 -13.63 19.14 1.80
N GLY A 251 -12.84 19.89 1.02
CA GLY A 251 -12.91 19.88 -0.43
C GLY A 251 -12.39 18.55 -0.96
N VAL A 252 -13.13 17.96 -1.89
CA VAL A 252 -12.89 16.63 -2.45
C VAL A 252 -12.81 16.74 -3.95
N ASN A 253 -11.82 16.07 -4.55
CA ASN A 253 -11.58 16.13 -5.99
C ASN A 253 -12.81 15.64 -6.76
N ASN A 254 -13.22 16.45 -7.74
CA ASN A 254 -14.39 16.19 -8.59
C ASN A 254 -15.75 16.10 -7.85
N ASP A 255 -15.85 16.45 -6.55
CA ASP A 255 -17.09 16.22 -5.76
C ASP A 255 -17.38 17.28 -4.65
N GLY A 256 -16.73 18.45 -4.71
CA GLY A 256 -17.06 19.63 -3.89
C GLY A 256 -16.75 19.49 -2.40
N LYS A 257 -17.50 20.18 -1.53
CA LYS A 257 -17.31 20.13 -0.07
C LYS A 257 -18.08 18.98 0.57
N LYS A 258 -17.42 18.20 1.41
CA LYS A 258 -17.97 17.02 2.09
C LYS A 258 -17.78 17.09 3.59
N ASN A 259 -18.79 16.68 4.35
CA ASN A 259 -18.71 16.60 5.82
C ASN A 259 -17.55 15.69 6.27
N VAL A 260 -16.96 16.08 7.40
CA VAL A 260 -15.92 15.35 8.13
C VAL A 260 -16.43 15.12 9.55
N HIS A 261 -16.47 13.85 9.98
CA HIS A 261 -16.85 13.45 11.34
C HIS A 261 -15.68 12.84 12.11
N TYR A 262 -14.72 12.27 11.38
CA TYR A 262 -13.50 11.67 11.91
C TYR A 262 -12.25 12.25 11.26
N ALA A 263 -11.16 12.28 12.00
CA ALA A 263 -9.80 12.40 11.47
C ALA A 263 -8.95 11.26 12.04
N PHE A 264 -8.45 10.40 11.16
CA PHE A 264 -7.51 9.32 11.49
C PHE A 264 -6.09 9.80 11.23
N VAL A 265 -5.25 9.71 12.25
CA VAL A 265 -3.90 10.29 12.29
C VAL A 265 -2.88 9.21 12.62
N PRO A 266 -1.73 9.14 11.92
CA PRO A 266 -0.73 8.11 12.19
C PRO A 266 -0.13 8.28 13.60
N GLU A 267 -0.20 7.23 14.42
CA GLU A 267 0.22 7.28 15.82
C GLU A 267 1.72 7.56 15.99
N GLY A 268 2.57 7.14 15.05
CA GLY A 268 4.00 7.39 15.11
C GLY A 268 4.44 8.79 14.64
N SER A 269 3.50 9.67 14.26
CA SER A 269 3.79 11.08 13.98
C SER A 269 3.31 11.98 15.12
N ALA A 270 4.19 12.19 16.11
CA ALA A 270 3.86 12.96 17.31
C ALA A 270 3.34 14.38 17.00
N ASP A 271 3.91 15.07 16.00
CA ASP A 271 3.44 16.40 15.62
C ASP A 271 2.04 16.36 14.99
N ALA A 272 1.75 15.35 14.17
CA ALA A 272 0.43 15.22 13.56
C ALA A 272 -0.62 14.88 14.63
N VAL A 273 -0.29 13.97 15.54
CA VAL A 273 -1.13 13.63 16.70
C VAL A 273 -1.41 14.87 17.54
N ALA A 274 -0.38 15.66 17.88
CA ALA A 274 -0.53 16.88 18.66
C ALA A 274 -1.36 17.94 17.95
N ALA A 275 -1.13 18.15 16.65
CA ALA A 275 -1.80 19.19 15.87
C ALA A 275 -3.30 18.91 15.66
N PHE A 276 -3.69 17.63 15.55
CA PHE A 276 -5.10 17.25 15.58
C PHE A 276 -5.63 17.10 17.01
N GLY A 277 -4.79 16.80 17.99
CA GLY A 277 -5.23 16.34 19.31
C GLY A 277 -5.90 14.97 19.22
N ALA A 278 -5.33 14.07 18.42
CA ALA A 278 -5.85 12.72 18.22
C ALA A 278 -5.62 11.83 19.45
N GLN A 279 -6.54 10.91 19.70
CA GLN A 279 -6.52 10.00 20.86
C GLN A 279 -6.51 8.55 20.41
N ALA A 280 -5.86 7.69 21.20
CA ALA A 280 -5.93 6.24 21.00
C ALA A 280 -7.35 5.72 21.23
N LEU A 281 -7.75 4.77 20.39
CA LEU A 281 -9.01 4.07 20.53
C LEU A 281 -8.82 2.82 21.39
N THR A 282 -9.42 2.85 22.58
CA THR A 282 -9.46 1.74 23.53
C THR A 282 -10.91 1.48 23.90
N TYR A 283 -11.20 0.39 24.60
CA TYR A 283 -12.55 0.18 25.12
C TYR A 283 -13.03 1.33 25.99
N ALA A 284 -12.14 1.96 26.76
CA ALA A 284 -12.49 3.10 27.61
C ALA A 284 -12.83 4.36 26.81
N THR A 285 -12.20 4.59 25.65
CA THR A 285 -12.40 5.81 24.84
C THR A 285 -13.41 5.62 23.71
N ALA A 286 -13.73 4.39 23.32
CA ALA A 286 -14.56 4.07 22.15
C ALA A 286 -15.91 4.80 22.11
N ASP A 287 -16.63 4.84 23.23
CA ASP A 287 -17.96 5.48 23.25
C ASP A 287 -17.90 6.99 23.02
N ALA A 288 -16.84 7.63 23.52
CA ALA A 288 -16.60 9.06 23.38
C ALA A 288 -16.04 9.42 22.00
N LEU A 289 -15.32 8.48 21.38
CA LEU A 289 -14.72 8.63 20.05
C LEU A 289 -15.65 8.24 18.90
N ALA A 290 -16.78 7.57 19.16
CA ALA A 290 -17.83 7.39 18.16
C ALA A 290 -18.52 8.73 17.84
N SER A 291 -18.60 9.08 16.54
CA SER A 291 -19.16 10.35 16.09
C SER A 291 -20.68 10.42 16.27
N ARG A 292 -21.36 9.30 16.03
CA ARG A 292 -22.82 9.14 16.06
C ARG A 292 -23.53 10.12 15.12
N TYR A 293 -22.86 10.49 14.03
CA TYR A 293 -23.36 11.43 13.05
C TYR A 293 -23.59 10.76 11.71
N ASP A 294 -24.80 10.92 11.18
CA ASP A 294 -25.14 10.54 9.82
C ASP A 294 -24.35 11.32 8.79
N ASN A 295 -24.13 10.70 7.64
CA ASN A 295 -23.34 11.22 6.53
C ASN A 295 -23.74 12.65 6.07
N GLY A 296 -25.03 12.99 6.17
CA GLY A 296 -25.60 14.27 5.77
C GLY A 296 -25.54 15.36 6.84
N LYS A 297 -25.19 15.02 8.08
CA LYS A 297 -25.21 15.95 9.21
C LYS A 297 -23.93 16.78 9.25
N THR A 298 -24.04 18.08 8.98
CA THR A 298 -22.91 18.98 9.15
C THR A 298 -22.62 19.22 10.63
N VAL A 299 -21.34 19.13 11.00
CA VAL A 299 -20.85 19.44 12.35
C VAL A 299 -19.78 20.53 12.29
N THR A 300 -19.31 21.01 13.44
CA THR A 300 -18.17 21.93 13.53
C THR A 300 -16.91 21.17 13.91
N TRP A 301 -15.73 21.70 13.59
CA TRP A 301 -14.45 21.04 13.91
C TRP A 301 -14.25 20.63 15.38
N PRO A 302 -14.73 21.37 16.39
CA PRO A 302 -14.70 20.90 17.78
C PRO A 302 -15.44 19.58 18.04
N ASN A 303 -16.38 19.20 17.17
CA ASN A 303 -17.16 17.96 17.28
C ASN A 303 -16.61 16.81 16.42
N VAL A 304 -15.54 17.04 15.63
CA VAL A 304 -14.85 16.00 14.87
C VAL A 304 -14.09 15.11 15.84
N LYS A 305 -14.28 13.79 15.72
CA LYS A 305 -13.57 12.78 16.51
C LYS A 305 -12.20 12.54 15.89
N ARG A 306 -11.15 12.44 16.71
CA ARG A 306 -9.76 12.44 16.22
C ARG A 306 -9.04 11.27 16.84
N ILE A 307 -8.62 10.35 16.00
CA ILE A 307 -8.27 8.99 16.41
C ILE A 307 -6.90 8.66 15.84
N THR A 308 -6.04 8.07 16.65
CA THR A 308 -4.76 7.56 16.16
C THR A 308 -4.94 6.20 15.50
N TYR A 309 -4.18 5.93 14.45
CA TYR A 309 -4.11 4.61 13.82
C TYR A 309 -2.66 4.11 13.77
N GLU A 310 -2.50 2.80 13.72
CA GLU A 310 -1.23 2.14 13.63
C GLU A 310 -0.92 1.62 12.22
N LEU A 311 0.36 1.36 11.99
CA LEU A 311 0.83 0.65 10.80
C LEU A 311 1.09 -0.81 11.18
N GLN A 312 0.56 -1.72 10.36
CA GLN A 312 0.83 -3.17 10.38
C GLN A 312 1.27 -3.63 9.00
N ASP A 313 1.89 -4.79 8.91
CA ASP A 313 2.40 -5.25 7.63
C ASP A 313 1.33 -5.94 6.81
N LEU A 314 1.43 -5.75 5.51
CA LEU A 314 0.62 -6.50 4.58
C LEU A 314 0.87 -8.01 4.67
N ALA A 315 2.09 -8.39 5.06
CA ALA A 315 2.52 -9.78 5.22
C ALA A 315 1.67 -10.54 6.25
N ASP A 316 1.13 -9.86 7.26
CA ASP A 316 0.29 -10.44 8.33
C ASP A 316 -1.00 -11.09 7.80
N ILE A 317 -1.51 -10.60 6.67
CA ILE A 317 -2.81 -11.01 6.11
C ILE A 317 -2.65 -12.15 5.10
N LEU A 318 -1.48 -12.30 4.49
CA LEU A 318 -1.28 -13.25 3.40
C LEU A 318 -1.44 -14.73 3.85
N PRO A 319 -0.92 -15.15 5.03
CA PRO A 319 -1.15 -16.49 5.55
C PRO A 319 -2.63 -16.84 5.71
N THR A 320 -3.49 -15.84 5.95
CA THR A 320 -4.94 -16.09 6.12
C THR A 320 -5.61 -16.60 4.84
N HIS A 321 -4.99 -16.39 3.68
CA HIS A 321 -5.52 -16.82 2.38
C HIS A 321 -4.90 -18.16 1.93
N TRP A 322 -3.90 -18.68 2.63
CA TRP A 322 -3.14 -19.84 2.18
C TRP A 322 -3.93 -21.13 2.32
N GLN A 323 -3.85 -22.01 1.31
CA GLN A 323 -4.61 -23.28 1.29
C GLN A 323 -4.35 -24.20 2.50
N TYR A 324 -3.19 -24.08 3.14
CA TYR A 324 -2.82 -24.86 4.32
C TYR A 324 -2.79 -24.03 5.62
N GLY A 325 -3.22 -22.77 5.56
CA GLY A 325 -3.22 -21.88 6.73
C GLY A 325 -4.31 -22.23 7.77
N GLY A 326 -5.17 -23.20 7.49
CA GLY A 326 -6.30 -23.54 8.38
C GLY A 326 -7.52 -22.62 8.23
N TYR A 327 -7.48 -21.72 7.25
CA TYR A 327 -8.46 -20.64 7.04
C TYR A 327 -9.58 -21.00 6.03
N ALA A 328 -9.83 -22.29 5.78
CA ALA A 328 -10.90 -22.76 4.90
C ALA A 328 -12.32 -22.42 5.42
N THR A 329 -12.42 -22.04 6.69
CA THR A 329 -13.61 -21.48 7.33
C THR A 329 -13.93 -20.05 6.88
N HIS A 330 -13.02 -19.34 6.21
CA HIS A 330 -13.20 -17.91 5.85
C HIS A 330 -13.17 -17.67 4.35
N TRP A 331 -12.48 -18.54 3.62
CA TRP A 331 -12.33 -18.40 2.17
C TRP A 331 -12.93 -19.62 1.47
N LYS A 332 -13.50 -19.37 0.29
CA LYS A 332 -13.94 -20.42 -0.63
C LYS A 332 -12.75 -20.85 -1.49
N ASP A 333 -12.69 -22.12 -1.84
CA ASP A 333 -11.65 -22.71 -2.69
C ASP A 333 -11.88 -22.44 -4.20
N THR A 334 -12.89 -21.65 -4.51
CA THR A 334 -13.26 -21.21 -5.85
C THR A 334 -12.29 -20.13 -6.36
N SER A 335 -11.91 -20.25 -7.64
CA SER A 335 -10.99 -19.33 -8.32
C SER A 335 -9.68 -19.07 -7.55
N PRO A 336 -8.90 -20.13 -7.22
CA PRO A 336 -7.65 -19.97 -6.51
C PRO A 336 -6.63 -19.18 -7.32
N ILE A 337 -5.68 -18.56 -6.63
CA ILE A 337 -4.55 -17.85 -7.24
C ILE A 337 -3.25 -18.55 -6.83
N ASP A 338 -2.43 -18.86 -7.83
CA ASP A 338 -1.14 -19.52 -7.62
C ASP A 338 0.00 -18.50 -7.68
N PHE A 339 0.89 -18.58 -6.70
CA PHE A 339 2.10 -17.79 -6.58
C PHE A 339 3.33 -18.68 -6.46
N TRP A 340 4.38 -18.40 -7.23
CA TRP A 340 5.71 -18.93 -6.95
C TRP A 340 6.42 -18.04 -5.94
N LEU A 341 6.58 -18.54 -4.72
CA LEU A 341 7.33 -17.88 -3.64
C LEU A 341 8.81 -18.30 -3.68
N GLU A 342 9.71 -17.36 -3.91
CA GLU A 342 11.15 -17.62 -3.83
C GLU A 342 11.63 -17.79 -2.39
N SER A 343 11.00 -17.06 -1.46
CA SER A 343 11.25 -17.15 -0.03
C SER A 343 9.95 -17.41 0.74
N PRO A 344 10.03 -18.07 1.92
CA PRO A 344 8.85 -18.20 2.77
C PRO A 344 8.35 -16.82 3.23
N ILE A 345 7.06 -16.75 3.56
CA ILE A 345 6.51 -15.68 4.39
C ILE A 345 6.72 -16.10 5.83
N VAL A 346 7.35 -15.24 6.62
CA VAL A 346 7.70 -15.51 8.01
C VAL A 346 7.00 -14.52 8.93
N ASN A 347 6.63 -14.97 10.12
CA ASN A 347 6.19 -14.08 11.19
C ASN A 347 7.37 -13.34 11.84
N GLU A 348 7.08 -12.50 12.82
CA GLU A 348 8.04 -11.67 13.55
C GLU A 348 9.04 -12.49 14.37
N ALA A 349 8.68 -13.72 14.74
CA ALA A 349 9.59 -14.68 15.37
C ALA A 349 10.51 -15.40 14.36
N GLY A 350 10.39 -15.09 13.07
CA GLY A 350 11.15 -15.72 11.98
C GLY A 350 10.65 -17.13 11.63
N GLN A 351 9.48 -17.53 12.09
CA GLN A 351 8.89 -18.83 11.77
C GLN A 351 8.15 -18.73 10.45
N ALA A 352 8.34 -19.71 9.56
CA ALA A 352 7.65 -19.75 8.28
C ALA A 352 6.16 -20.06 8.48
N GLU A 353 5.31 -19.14 8.03
CA GLU A 353 3.84 -19.29 8.02
C GLU A 353 3.34 -19.76 6.65
N VAL A 354 4.04 -19.39 5.58
CA VAL A 354 3.84 -19.92 4.23
C VAL A 354 5.18 -20.35 3.69
N SER A 355 5.28 -21.58 3.19
CA SER A 355 6.53 -22.12 2.64
C SER A 355 6.88 -21.52 1.28
N ALA A 356 8.17 -21.52 0.92
CA ALA A 356 8.60 -21.21 -0.44
C ALA A 356 8.11 -22.28 -1.44
N GLY A 357 8.23 -21.98 -2.73
CA GLY A 357 7.77 -22.81 -3.84
C GLY A 357 6.40 -22.39 -4.38
N MET A 358 5.76 -23.29 -5.12
CA MET A 358 4.42 -23.03 -5.66
C MET A 358 3.39 -23.10 -4.54
N GLN A 359 2.74 -21.97 -4.26
CA GLN A 359 1.72 -21.82 -3.23
C GLN A 359 0.40 -21.38 -3.84
N ARG A 360 -0.68 -21.84 -3.22
CA ARG A 360 -2.04 -21.53 -3.63
C ARG A 360 -2.75 -20.74 -2.55
N PHE A 361 -3.45 -19.70 -2.97
CA PHE A 361 -4.23 -18.82 -2.13
C PHE A 361 -5.70 -18.78 -2.57
N PHE A 362 -6.58 -18.63 -1.59
CA PHE A 362 -8.03 -18.61 -1.76
C PHE A 362 -8.55 -17.20 -1.49
N PRO A 363 -8.89 -16.43 -2.54
CA PRO A 363 -9.30 -15.05 -2.36
C PRO A 363 -10.80 -14.89 -2.10
N GLN A 364 -11.66 -15.82 -2.52
CA GLN A 364 -13.09 -15.56 -2.49
C GLN A 364 -13.65 -15.66 -1.07
N THR A 365 -14.36 -14.62 -0.64
CA THR A 365 -14.94 -14.53 0.71
C THR A 365 -16.00 -15.62 0.96
N ARG A 366 -16.01 -16.15 2.18
CA ARG A 366 -17.13 -16.91 2.75
C ARG A 366 -17.88 -16.01 3.73
N ASP A 367 -19.15 -15.72 3.46
CA ASP A 367 -20.08 -15.07 4.40
C ASP A 367 -21.10 -16.13 4.86
N ILE A 368 -21.33 -16.22 6.18
CA ILE A 368 -22.33 -17.15 6.74
C ILE A 368 -23.76 -16.65 6.53
N GLU A 369 -23.97 -15.36 6.32
CA GLU A 369 -25.29 -14.76 6.19
C GLU A 369 -25.84 -14.83 4.75
N ASN A 370 -24.99 -14.78 3.71
CA ASN A 370 -25.38 -14.88 2.29
C ASN A 370 -24.17 -15.12 1.36
N GLU A 371 -24.41 -15.20 0.06
CA GLU A 371 -23.32 -15.16 -0.92
C GLU A 371 -22.69 -13.77 -0.98
N ASP A 372 -21.36 -13.77 -1.04
CA ASP A 372 -20.53 -12.59 -1.27
C ASP A 372 -19.61 -12.85 -2.47
N ASP A 373 -19.46 -11.83 -3.30
CA ASP A 373 -18.60 -11.80 -4.49
C ASP A 373 -17.29 -11.02 -4.25
N ARG A 374 -17.08 -10.48 -3.05
CA ARG A 374 -15.85 -9.81 -2.67
C ARG A 374 -14.69 -10.79 -2.52
N GLU A 375 -13.54 -10.31 -2.95
CA GLU A 375 -12.27 -11.02 -2.85
C GLU A 375 -11.38 -10.39 -1.79
N GLY A 376 -10.65 -11.24 -1.08
CA GLY A 376 -9.58 -10.88 -0.17
C GLY A 376 -8.38 -10.25 -0.86
N TYR A 377 -7.39 -9.87 -0.06
CA TYR A 377 -6.32 -8.99 -0.50
C TYR A 377 -5.45 -9.58 -1.63
N ILE A 378 -5.20 -10.89 -1.60
CA ILE A 378 -4.30 -11.57 -2.55
C ILE A 378 -4.75 -11.46 -4.02
N ALA A 379 -6.05 -11.27 -4.28
CA ALA A 379 -6.59 -11.10 -5.63
C ALA A 379 -6.56 -9.66 -6.14
N LYS A 380 -6.24 -8.70 -5.29
CA LYS A 380 -6.31 -7.29 -5.69
C LYS A 380 -5.21 -6.97 -6.68
N LYS A 381 -5.60 -6.43 -7.85
CA LYS A 381 -4.71 -6.01 -8.94
C LYS A 381 -3.53 -5.15 -8.47
N TRP A 382 -3.76 -4.32 -7.45
CA TRP A 382 -2.77 -3.43 -6.89
C TRP A 382 -1.70 -4.10 -6.03
N LEU A 383 -1.90 -5.33 -5.54
CA LEU A 383 -0.82 -6.10 -4.93
C LEU A 383 0.40 -6.18 -5.86
N LEU A 384 0.16 -6.27 -7.17
CA LEU A 384 1.17 -6.47 -8.21
C LEU A 384 1.45 -5.22 -9.07
N GLY A 385 0.82 -4.09 -8.74
CA GLY A 385 0.93 -2.89 -9.59
C GLY A 385 0.14 -2.97 -10.90
N THR A 386 -0.79 -3.91 -11.04
CA THR A 386 -1.44 -4.26 -12.32
C THR A 386 -2.81 -3.62 -12.50
N PHE A 387 -2.92 -2.34 -12.20
CA PHE A 387 -4.19 -1.61 -12.20
C PHE A 387 -4.12 -0.43 -13.16
N GLU A 388 -5.28 0.06 -13.62
CA GLU A 388 -5.30 1.18 -14.57
C GLU A 388 -5.37 2.52 -13.86
N LEU A 389 -4.61 3.50 -14.34
CA LEU A 389 -4.60 4.86 -13.79
C LEU A 389 -5.71 5.72 -14.40
N ASN A 390 -6.36 6.51 -13.54
CA ASN A 390 -7.40 7.45 -13.95
C ASN A 390 -7.06 8.89 -13.53
N ASP A 391 -7.35 9.86 -14.41
CA ASP A 391 -7.07 11.28 -14.18
C ASP A 391 -8.13 11.94 -13.29
N SER A 392 -9.34 11.40 -13.31
CA SER A 392 -10.52 11.99 -12.73
C SER A 392 -11.26 10.97 -11.88
N ALA A 393 -11.77 11.46 -10.76
CA ALA A 393 -12.72 10.71 -9.97
C ALA A 393 -14.12 10.90 -10.58
N SER A 394 -14.95 9.84 -10.60
CA SER A 394 -16.31 9.89 -11.15
C SER A 394 -17.29 9.11 -10.29
N ASP A 395 -18.44 9.73 -10.00
CA ASP A 395 -19.60 9.08 -9.35
C ASP A 395 -20.53 8.39 -10.37
N PHE A 396 -20.25 8.54 -11.67
CA PHE A 396 -21.03 7.97 -12.75
C PHE A 396 -20.20 6.95 -13.53
N GLY A 397 -20.75 5.74 -13.69
CA GLY A 397 -20.17 4.63 -14.45
C GLY A 397 -19.30 3.68 -13.62
N GLY A 398 -19.17 2.43 -14.08
CA GLY A 398 -18.14 1.52 -13.60
C GLY A 398 -16.75 2.05 -13.97
N GLY A 399 -15.79 1.93 -13.07
CA GLY A 399 -14.41 2.32 -13.32
C GLY A 399 -13.49 1.12 -13.49
N GLY A 400 -12.30 1.33 -14.05
CA GLY A 400 -11.18 0.39 -14.13
C GLY A 400 -11.45 -0.91 -14.90
N SER A 401 -10.79 -1.08 -16.05
CA SER A 401 -10.82 -2.34 -16.78
C SER A 401 -9.99 -3.41 -16.04
N SER A 402 -10.31 -4.67 -16.30
CA SER A 402 -9.43 -5.80 -15.97
C SER A 402 -8.43 -6.09 -17.06
N GLU A 403 -8.53 -5.45 -18.21
CA GLU A 403 -7.69 -5.75 -19.36
C GLU A 403 -6.20 -5.61 -19.05
N PHE A 404 -5.76 -4.57 -18.34
CA PHE A 404 -4.33 -4.44 -18.03
C PHE A 404 -3.85 -5.56 -17.09
N HIS A 405 -4.66 -5.92 -16.09
CA HIS A 405 -4.37 -7.03 -15.20
C HIS A 405 -4.33 -8.38 -15.93
N ASP A 406 -5.30 -8.63 -16.80
CA ASP A 406 -5.43 -9.87 -17.56
C ASP A 406 -4.26 -9.99 -18.56
N ASN A 407 -3.90 -8.91 -19.24
CA ASN A 407 -2.72 -8.84 -20.11
C ASN A 407 -1.42 -9.01 -19.34
N ALA A 408 -1.31 -8.45 -18.13
CA ALA A 408 -0.18 -8.64 -17.25
C ALA A 408 -0.03 -10.12 -16.84
N TYR A 409 -1.12 -10.77 -16.43
CA TYR A 409 -1.13 -12.19 -16.08
C TYR A 409 -0.79 -13.09 -17.28
N ALA A 410 -1.39 -12.81 -18.44
CA ALA A 410 -1.08 -13.48 -19.70
C ALA A 410 0.33 -13.12 -20.23
N SER A 411 0.96 -12.08 -19.67
CA SER A 411 2.25 -11.54 -20.11
C SER A 411 2.27 -11.21 -21.61
N SER A 412 1.15 -10.72 -22.14
CA SER A 412 0.89 -10.51 -23.57
C SER A 412 1.33 -9.14 -24.10
N VAL A 413 1.52 -8.16 -23.20
CA VAL A 413 1.84 -6.78 -23.53
C VAL A 413 3.19 -6.38 -22.93
N ALA A 414 3.99 -5.65 -23.72
CA ALA A 414 5.25 -5.10 -23.27
C ALA A 414 5.05 -3.74 -22.56
N ASP A 415 5.85 -3.49 -21.54
CA ASP A 415 5.91 -2.22 -20.82
C ASP A 415 6.61 -1.10 -21.61
N SER A 416 6.74 0.08 -20.99
CA SER A 416 7.41 1.24 -21.62
C SER A 416 8.91 1.02 -21.91
N ARG A 417 9.51 -0.04 -21.38
CA ARG A 417 10.90 -0.46 -21.61
C ARG A 417 11.00 -1.65 -22.56
N GLY A 418 9.91 -2.04 -23.21
CA GLY A 418 9.86 -3.13 -24.17
C GLY A 418 9.91 -4.53 -23.54
N ARG A 419 9.58 -4.66 -22.25
CA ARG A 419 9.60 -5.94 -21.54
C ARG A 419 8.20 -6.37 -21.14
N THR A 420 7.86 -7.62 -21.37
CA THR A 420 6.68 -8.25 -20.75
C THR A 420 7.01 -8.66 -19.31
N ARG A 421 5.98 -8.92 -18.48
CA ARG A 421 6.14 -9.45 -17.12
C ARG A 421 7.12 -10.63 -17.06
N ALA A 422 6.88 -11.68 -17.86
CA ALA A 422 7.69 -12.89 -17.86
C ALA A 422 9.14 -12.64 -18.30
N SER A 423 9.36 -11.72 -19.26
CA SER A 423 10.71 -11.34 -19.68
C SER A 423 11.46 -10.52 -18.63
N ALA A 424 10.74 -9.71 -17.84
CA ALA A 424 11.31 -8.91 -16.78
C ALA A 424 11.69 -9.78 -15.57
N SER A 425 10.79 -10.68 -15.14
CA SER A 425 11.03 -11.57 -14.01
C SER A 425 12.01 -12.70 -14.35
N GLY A 426 12.08 -13.13 -15.61
CA GLY A 426 12.87 -14.28 -16.05
C GLY A 426 12.13 -15.62 -15.98
N TYR A 427 10.87 -15.63 -15.51
CA TYR A 427 10.03 -16.82 -15.42
C TYR A 427 9.22 -17.04 -16.69
N GLY A 428 9.84 -17.68 -17.70
CA GLY A 428 9.19 -17.93 -19.00
C GLY A 428 7.94 -18.82 -18.97
N THR A 429 7.71 -19.56 -17.88
CA THR A 429 6.53 -20.43 -17.69
C THR A 429 5.42 -19.78 -16.86
N SER A 430 5.61 -18.57 -16.34
CA SER A 430 4.57 -17.87 -15.58
C SER A 430 3.34 -17.39 -16.37
N PRO A 431 3.41 -17.08 -17.69
CA PRO A 431 2.25 -16.60 -18.45
C PRO A 431 1.00 -17.47 -18.26
N GLY A 432 -0.10 -16.87 -17.78
CA GLY A 432 -1.38 -17.55 -17.58
C GLY A 432 -1.40 -18.63 -16.49
N THR A 433 -0.30 -18.84 -15.76
CA THR A 433 -0.14 -20.00 -14.86
C THR A 433 0.05 -19.60 -13.41
N PHE A 434 0.90 -18.61 -13.12
CA PHE A 434 1.15 -18.13 -11.76
C PHE A 434 1.69 -16.70 -11.76
N TRP A 435 1.64 -16.06 -10.60
CA TRP A 435 2.41 -14.86 -10.29
C TRP A 435 3.73 -15.21 -9.63
N TRP A 436 4.80 -14.52 -9.98
CA TRP A 436 6.03 -14.57 -9.19
C TRP A 436 5.89 -13.63 -7.98
N GLN A 437 6.38 -14.04 -6.81
CA GLN A 437 6.34 -13.27 -5.57
C GLN A 437 6.73 -11.80 -5.76
N HIS A 438 7.79 -11.55 -6.54
CA HIS A 438 8.33 -10.21 -6.74
C HIS A 438 7.90 -9.58 -8.07
N ASP A 439 6.87 -10.12 -8.74
CA ASP A 439 6.22 -9.41 -9.84
C ASP A 439 5.65 -8.11 -9.30
N TYR A 440 6.08 -6.98 -9.87
CA TYR A 440 5.52 -5.67 -9.58
C TYR A 440 5.73 -4.72 -10.76
N PHE A 441 4.65 -4.06 -11.16
CA PHE A 441 4.67 -3.03 -12.19
C PHE A 441 4.67 -1.64 -11.55
N VAL A 442 5.69 -0.84 -11.86
CA VAL A 442 5.84 0.53 -11.36
C VAL A 442 5.24 1.48 -12.39
N HIS A 443 4.20 2.21 -12.00
CA HIS A 443 3.63 3.27 -12.84
C HIS A 443 4.55 4.49 -12.90
N THR A 444 4.43 5.25 -13.98
CA THR A 444 5.08 6.57 -14.14
C THR A 444 4.20 7.72 -13.63
N GLY A 445 2.95 7.41 -13.27
CA GLY A 445 1.92 8.37 -12.85
C GLY A 445 1.17 9.05 -13.99
N PHE A 446 1.47 8.72 -15.25
CA PHE A 446 0.68 9.15 -16.41
C PHE A 446 -0.43 8.15 -16.71
N THR A 447 -1.61 8.65 -17.04
CA THR A 447 -2.77 7.85 -17.45
C THR A 447 -2.66 7.46 -18.92
N ASP A 448 -2.99 6.22 -19.26
CA ASP A 448 -3.22 5.80 -20.65
C ASP A 448 -4.74 5.79 -20.93
N SER A 449 -5.14 6.17 -22.14
CA SER A 449 -6.54 6.09 -22.58
C SER A 449 -6.84 4.80 -23.33
N LYS A 450 -5.84 3.93 -23.52
CA LYS A 450 -5.98 2.64 -24.17
C LYS A 450 -6.18 1.56 -23.12
N ASP A 451 -7.31 0.87 -23.20
CA ASP A 451 -7.59 -0.26 -22.34
C ASP A 451 -6.49 -1.33 -22.49
N GLY A 452 -6.08 -1.93 -21.37
CA GLY A 452 -5.14 -3.05 -21.40
C GLY A 452 -3.65 -2.71 -21.45
N VAL A 453 -3.27 -1.42 -21.47
CA VAL A 453 -1.87 -0.95 -21.50
C VAL A 453 -1.68 0.17 -20.49
N GLU A 454 -0.52 0.20 -19.82
CA GLU A 454 -0.22 1.22 -18.80
C GLU A 454 1.17 1.84 -18.96
N HIS A 455 1.28 3.10 -18.54
CA HIS A 455 2.55 3.82 -18.56
C HIS A 455 3.40 3.46 -17.33
N GLY A 456 4.28 2.48 -17.48
CA GLY A 456 5.13 2.00 -16.40
C GLY A 456 6.15 0.96 -16.87
N PHE A 457 6.77 0.28 -15.92
CA PHE A 457 7.70 -0.79 -16.19
C PHE A 457 7.67 -1.89 -15.13
N TRP A 458 7.92 -3.11 -15.58
CA TRP A 458 8.12 -4.25 -14.70
C TRP A 458 9.48 -4.18 -14.02
N LEU A 459 9.52 -4.42 -12.72
CA LEU A 459 10.80 -4.56 -12.03
C LEU A 459 11.52 -5.85 -12.49
N PRO A 460 12.83 -5.79 -12.81
CA PRO A 460 13.57 -6.94 -13.35
C PRO A 460 13.86 -7.99 -12.28
N GLY A 461 14.11 -9.24 -12.69
CA GLY A 461 14.56 -10.31 -11.80
C GLY A 461 15.66 -9.86 -10.82
N ALA A 462 15.54 -10.33 -9.58
CA ALA A 462 16.39 -9.95 -8.45
C ALA A 462 16.36 -8.46 -8.02
N TRP A 463 15.45 -7.61 -8.53
CA TRP A 463 15.34 -6.20 -8.09
C TRP A 463 15.20 -6.05 -6.57
N TYR A 464 14.51 -7.01 -5.94
CA TYR A 464 14.14 -7.00 -4.52
C TYR A 464 15.31 -7.31 -3.59
N SER A 465 16.47 -7.73 -4.12
CA SER A 465 17.60 -8.14 -3.30
C SER A 465 18.33 -6.93 -2.72
N PRO A 466 18.85 -7.02 -1.48
CA PRO A 466 19.67 -5.95 -0.92
C PRO A 466 20.92 -5.63 -1.75
N THR A 467 21.49 -6.62 -2.44
CA THR A 467 22.66 -6.45 -3.32
C THR A 467 22.36 -5.60 -4.54
N ASN A 468 21.11 -5.62 -5.03
CA ASN A 468 20.63 -4.75 -6.10
C ASN A 468 19.98 -3.46 -5.56
N GLY A 469 20.08 -3.22 -4.24
CA GLY A 469 19.57 -2.03 -3.59
C GLY A 469 18.05 -2.00 -3.49
N GLY A 470 17.39 -3.15 -3.49
CA GLY A 470 15.94 -3.24 -3.32
C GLY A 470 15.49 -4.05 -2.12
N PHE A 471 14.16 -4.11 -1.98
CA PHE A 471 13.43 -4.74 -0.90
C PHE A 471 11.95 -4.85 -1.28
N ASP A 472 11.34 -6.01 -1.08
CA ASP A 472 9.91 -6.24 -1.32
C ASP A 472 9.16 -6.44 0.00
N GLY A 473 8.66 -5.35 0.57
CA GLY A 473 7.97 -5.34 1.86
C GLY A 473 6.57 -5.92 1.82
N ARG A 474 6.06 -6.40 0.68
CA ARG A 474 4.74 -7.05 0.62
C ARG A 474 4.73 -8.40 1.36
N TRP A 475 5.90 -9.01 1.56
CA TRP A 475 6.06 -10.38 2.06
C TRP A 475 6.90 -10.47 3.34
N VAL A 476 7.26 -9.34 3.94
CA VAL A 476 8.24 -9.25 5.03
C VAL A 476 7.68 -8.39 6.15
N GLN A 477 7.88 -8.83 7.40
CA GLN A 477 7.50 -8.08 8.60
C GLN A 477 8.45 -6.90 8.84
N LEU A 478 7.88 -5.71 9.00
CA LEU A 478 8.54 -4.47 9.40
C LEU A 478 8.03 -3.99 10.76
N PHE A 479 6.73 -4.06 11.02
CA PHE A 479 6.08 -3.71 12.27
C PHE A 479 5.75 -4.97 13.07
N ASP A 480 5.43 -4.78 14.35
CA ASP A 480 5.00 -5.86 15.24
C ASP A 480 3.47 -5.92 15.23
N ASP A 481 2.90 -7.08 14.86
CA ASP A 481 1.46 -7.33 14.74
C ASP A 481 0.74 -7.25 16.12
N ARG A 482 1.45 -7.55 17.22
CA ARG A 482 0.99 -7.42 18.62
C ARG A 482 -0.45 -7.90 18.87
N PRO A 483 -0.76 -9.18 18.64
CA PRO A 483 -2.08 -9.73 18.88
C PRO A 483 -2.61 -9.44 20.29
N GLY A 484 -3.86 -8.94 20.37
CA GLY A 484 -4.60 -8.81 21.62
C GLY A 484 -4.34 -7.55 22.44
N LEU A 485 -3.43 -6.66 22.01
CA LEU A 485 -3.21 -5.35 22.63
C LEU A 485 -4.20 -4.30 22.08
N GLU A 486 -4.45 -3.24 22.86
CA GLU A 486 -5.23 -2.08 22.40
C GLU A 486 -4.34 -1.03 21.71
N SER A 487 -4.94 -0.12 20.94
CA SER A 487 -4.24 1.03 20.36
C SER A 487 -3.54 1.85 21.45
N GLY A 488 -2.35 2.38 21.15
CA GLY A 488 -1.56 3.17 22.10
C GLY A 488 -0.77 2.39 23.16
N GLN A 489 -0.79 1.06 23.14
CA GLN A 489 0.02 0.20 24.02
C GLN A 489 1.35 -0.26 23.37
N ARG A 490 1.99 0.59 22.54
CA ARG A 490 3.34 0.33 21.96
C ARG A 490 4.45 0.59 22.97
#